data_AF-A0A9E3AXH9-F1
#
_entry.id   AF-A0A9E3AXH9-F1
#
_cell.length_a   1.000
_cell.length_b   1.000
_cell.length_c   1.000
_cell.angle_alpha   90.00
_cell.angle_beta   90.00
_cell.angle_gamma   90.00
#
_symmetry.space_group_name_H-M   'P 1'
#
loop_
_entity.id
_entity.type
_entity.pdbx_description
1 polymer ?
#
loop_
_entity_poly.entity_id
_entity_poly.type
_entity_poly.pdbx_seq_one_letter_code
_entity_poly.pdbx_strand_id
1 'polypeptide(L)'
;DDDLACDTNAWNTAFRVLDEIGADLGQPALDPRSFYSYDITLRRAGLKYRETDFVEQMCPIFRVGFLREIMPTWSLNNSSWGLDMAWRQMAAREGRKLAIVDAACVLHTRAIGKGTLYNAGNMKGRTPEEEYRALLAAFGISDTSRHTLRAVALDGKTVSQGLNRHLRWAGLRRTWRAWLGTERIG
;
A
#
# COMPACT_ATOMS: atom_id res chain seq x y z
N ASP A 1 1.00 -11.83 -0.53
CA ASP A 1 1.79 -12.28 -1.69
C ASP A 1 2.66 -13.49 -1.33
N ASP A 2 3.13 -14.25 -2.33
CA ASP A 2 4.02 -15.42 -2.14
C ASP A 2 5.51 -15.05 -2.03
N ASP A 3 5.85 -13.78 -2.26
CA ASP A 3 7.21 -13.22 -2.23
C ASP A 3 7.48 -12.29 -1.02
N LEU A 4 6.67 -12.42 0.03
CA LEU A 4 6.86 -11.76 1.30
C LEU A 4 7.69 -12.62 2.27
N ALA A 5 8.81 -12.08 2.73
CA ALA A 5 9.68 -12.72 3.70
C ALA A 5 9.75 -11.94 5.02
N CYS A 6 9.37 -12.58 6.12
CA CYS A 6 9.53 -12.10 7.49
C CYS A 6 9.34 -13.24 8.49
N ASP A 7 9.57 -12.96 9.77
CA ASP A 7 9.30 -13.91 10.86
C ASP A 7 7.87 -13.76 11.43
N THR A 8 7.47 -14.72 12.26
CA THR A 8 6.18 -14.70 12.96
C THR A 8 6.00 -13.47 13.84
N ASN A 9 7.09 -12.93 14.41
CA ASN A 9 7.04 -11.78 15.30
C ASN A 9 6.61 -10.50 14.54
N ALA A 10 7.06 -10.33 13.31
CA ALA A 10 6.64 -9.24 12.44
C ALA A 10 5.12 -9.28 12.20
N TRP A 11 4.58 -10.45 11.86
CA TRP A 11 3.12 -10.62 11.66
C TRP A 11 2.32 -10.34 12.94
N ASN A 12 2.71 -10.97 14.05
CA ASN A 12 2.05 -10.77 15.34
C ASN A 12 2.06 -9.29 15.76
N THR A 13 3.18 -8.60 15.52
CA THR A 13 3.29 -7.17 15.78
C THR A 13 2.36 -6.36 14.89
N ALA A 14 2.29 -6.66 13.59
CA ALA A 14 1.40 -5.97 12.66
C ALA A 14 -0.07 -6.13 13.06
N PHE A 15 -0.54 -7.37 13.27
CA PHE A 15 -1.91 -7.64 13.68
C PHE A 15 -2.27 -6.92 14.99
N ARG A 16 -1.41 -7.06 16.01
CA ARG A 16 -1.64 -6.42 17.31
C ARG A 16 -1.73 -4.90 17.19
N VAL A 17 -0.80 -4.24 16.47
CA VAL A 17 -0.81 -2.78 16.34
C VAL A 17 -2.03 -2.31 15.54
N LEU A 18 -2.41 -3.01 14.47
CA LEU A 18 -3.59 -2.63 13.67
C LEU A 18 -4.89 -2.79 14.46
N ASP A 19 -5.00 -3.83 15.29
CA ASP A 19 -6.13 -4.03 16.19
C ASP A 19 -6.18 -2.95 17.29
N GLU A 20 -5.04 -2.69 17.96
CA GLU A 20 -4.90 -1.63 18.98
C GLU A 20 -5.37 -0.26 18.49
N ILE A 21 -5.10 0.09 17.22
CA ILE A 21 -5.47 1.40 16.66
C ILE A 21 -6.83 1.38 15.95
N GLY A 22 -7.49 0.22 15.85
CA GLY A 22 -8.74 0.05 15.11
C GLY A 22 -8.61 0.41 13.63
N ALA A 23 -7.56 -0.05 12.96
CA ALA A 23 -7.40 0.13 11.53
C ALA A 23 -8.38 -0.78 10.76
N ASP A 24 -9.00 -0.24 9.71
CA ASP A 24 -9.87 -0.99 8.79
C ASP A 24 -9.07 -1.71 7.71
N LEU A 25 -7.96 -1.11 7.30
CA LEU A 25 -6.99 -1.66 6.37
C LEU A 25 -5.59 -1.23 6.80
N GLY A 26 -4.66 -2.16 6.84
CA GLY A 26 -3.26 -1.82 7.07
C GLY A 26 -2.30 -2.78 6.43
N GLN A 27 -1.01 -2.51 6.62
CA GLN A 27 0.06 -3.41 6.25
C GLN A 27 1.28 -3.22 7.18
N PRO A 28 2.13 -4.22 7.37
CA PRO A 28 3.48 -3.98 7.88
C PRO A 28 4.26 -3.09 6.89
N ALA A 29 5.22 -2.33 7.38
CA ALA A 29 6.09 -1.55 6.51
C ALA A 29 7.07 -2.46 5.75
N LEU A 30 7.50 -2.00 4.58
CA LEU A 30 8.51 -2.68 3.78
C LEU A 30 9.92 -2.38 4.27
N ASP A 31 10.75 -3.41 4.31
CA ASP A 31 12.18 -3.27 4.51
C ASP A 31 12.77 -2.40 3.39
N PRO A 32 13.69 -1.45 3.65
CA PRO A 32 14.34 -0.64 2.61
C PRO A 32 15.03 -1.43 1.49
N ARG A 33 15.33 -2.71 1.69
CA ARG A 33 15.91 -3.63 0.69
C ARG A 33 14.86 -4.24 -0.25
N SER A 34 13.57 -4.06 0.06
CA SER A 34 12.44 -4.56 -0.73
C SER A 34 12.42 -3.97 -2.13
N PHE A 35 11.87 -4.70 -3.08
CA PHE A 35 11.30 -4.07 -4.26
C PHE A 35 10.01 -3.35 -3.86
N TYR A 36 9.78 -2.13 -4.34
CA TYR A 36 8.62 -1.34 -3.96
C TYR A 36 8.12 -0.45 -5.10
N SER A 37 6.80 -0.26 -5.17
CA SER A 37 6.14 0.64 -6.12
C SER A 37 6.01 2.05 -5.53
N TYR A 38 5.72 2.12 -4.23
CA TYR A 38 5.38 3.35 -3.54
C TYR A 38 6.24 3.52 -2.29
N ASP A 39 7.08 4.55 -2.25
CA ASP A 39 8.02 4.79 -1.14
C ASP A 39 7.34 5.03 0.22
N ILE A 40 6.06 5.40 0.23
CA ILE A 40 5.24 5.47 1.45
C ILE A 40 5.18 4.11 2.18
N THR A 41 5.30 2.99 1.48
CA THR A 41 5.25 1.65 2.11
C THR A 41 6.53 1.30 2.85
N LEU A 42 7.64 1.99 2.56
CA LEU A 42 8.92 1.74 3.20
C LEU A 42 8.92 2.13 4.68
N ARG A 43 9.62 1.33 5.47
CA ARG A 43 9.79 1.51 6.91
C ARG A 43 10.46 2.83 7.25
N ARG A 44 9.93 3.50 8.26
CA ARG A 44 10.52 4.69 8.88
C ARG A 44 11.03 4.37 10.27
N ALA A 45 12.35 4.41 10.42
CA ALA A 45 13.01 4.14 11.69
C ALA A 45 12.48 5.06 12.81
N GLY A 46 12.28 4.49 14.00
CA GLY A 46 11.79 5.21 15.18
C GLY A 46 10.27 5.33 15.28
N LEU A 47 9.51 4.99 14.22
CA LEU A 47 8.05 4.97 14.26
C LEU A 47 7.51 3.61 14.70
N LYS A 48 6.39 3.63 15.44
CA LYS A 48 5.56 2.46 15.72
C LYS A 48 4.62 2.20 14.54
N TYR A 49 3.88 3.23 14.13
CA TYR A 49 2.95 3.17 13.00
C TYR A 49 2.68 4.55 12.40
N ARG A 50 2.07 4.54 11.22
CA ARG A 50 1.56 5.69 10.49
C ARG A 50 0.11 5.47 10.12
N GLU A 51 -0.74 6.44 10.38
CA GLU A 51 -2.04 6.54 9.72
C GLU A 51 -1.81 7.16 8.35
N THR A 52 -2.29 6.50 7.31
CA THR A 52 -2.07 6.87 5.92
C THR A 52 -3.39 6.92 5.18
N ASP A 53 -3.42 7.55 4.02
CA ASP A 53 -4.54 7.41 3.08
C ASP A 53 -4.36 6.24 2.11
N PHE A 54 -3.28 5.46 2.25
CA PHE A 54 -2.88 4.46 1.26
C PHE A 54 -2.26 3.23 1.92
N VAL A 55 -2.66 2.06 1.42
CA VAL A 55 -2.10 0.74 1.72
C VAL A 55 -2.00 -0.03 0.40
N GLU A 56 -0.84 -0.63 0.13
CA GLU A 56 -0.61 -1.35 -1.12
C GLU A 56 -1.25 -2.74 -1.05
N GLN A 57 -1.82 -3.19 -2.16
CA GLN A 57 -2.54 -4.47 -2.24
C GLN A 57 -1.67 -5.73 -2.09
N MET A 58 -0.34 -5.59 -2.09
CA MET A 58 0.61 -6.70 -2.02
C MET A 58 0.66 -7.35 -0.62
N CYS A 59 0.57 -6.54 0.44
CA CYS A 59 0.64 -7.01 1.84
C CYS A 59 -0.50 -6.49 2.75
N PRO A 60 -1.77 -6.52 2.33
CA PRO A 60 -2.86 -5.94 3.10
C PRO A 60 -3.29 -6.85 4.25
N ILE A 61 -3.67 -6.23 5.35
CA ILE A 61 -4.34 -6.80 6.50
C ILE A 61 -5.66 -6.06 6.66
N PHE A 62 -6.77 -6.78 6.57
CA PHE A 62 -8.10 -6.19 6.59
C PHE A 62 -8.82 -6.45 7.89
N ARG A 63 -9.58 -5.45 8.35
CA ARG A 63 -10.70 -5.70 9.25
C ARG A 63 -11.83 -6.35 8.43
N VAL A 64 -12.47 -7.37 8.99
CA VAL A 64 -13.47 -8.19 8.26
C VAL A 64 -14.62 -7.34 7.69
N GLY A 65 -15.05 -6.30 8.40
CA GLY A 65 -16.09 -5.38 7.92
C GLY A 65 -15.71 -4.71 6.60
N PHE A 66 -14.53 -4.07 6.57
CA PHE A 66 -14.05 -3.39 5.38
C PHE A 66 -13.74 -4.38 4.25
N LEU A 67 -13.16 -5.56 4.55
CA LEU A 67 -12.94 -6.61 3.55
C LEU A 67 -14.22 -7.00 2.80
N ARG A 68 -15.36 -7.11 3.49
CA ARG A 68 -16.65 -7.44 2.87
C ARG A 68 -17.11 -6.34 1.92
N GLU A 69 -16.88 -5.08 2.27
CA GLU A 69 -17.26 -3.91 1.48
C GLU A 69 -16.43 -3.83 0.18
N ILE A 70 -15.13 -4.09 0.26
CA ILE A 70 -14.24 -4.03 -0.90
C ILE A 70 -14.19 -5.33 -1.71
N MET A 71 -14.73 -6.45 -1.21
CA MET A 71 -14.73 -7.76 -1.90
C MET A 71 -15.19 -7.70 -3.37
N PRO A 72 -16.24 -6.94 -3.73
CA PRO A 72 -16.67 -6.84 -5.12
C PRO A 72 -15.62 -6.23 -6.05
N THR A 73 -14.70 -5.40 -5.52
CA THR A 73 -13.71 -4.67 -6.33
C THR A 73 -12.70 -5.58 -7.05
N TRP A 74 -12.39 -6.76 -6.51
CA TRP A 74 -11.48 -7.71 -7.15
C TRP A 74 -11.98 -8.25 -8.49
N SER A 75 -13.28 -8.10 -8.78
CA SER A 75 -13.87 -8.49 -10.08
C SER A 75 -13.80 -7.39 -11.14
N LEU A 76 -13.34 -6.19 -10.78
CA LEU A 76 -13.39 -5.02 -11.67
C LEU A 76 -12.35 -5.07 -12.79
N ASN A 77 -11.24 -5.76 -12.59
CA ASN A 77 -10.21 -5.95 -13.59
C ASN A 77 -9.38 -7.23 -13.32
N ASN A 78 -8.63 -7.72 -14.31
CA ASN A 78 -7.88 -8.97 -14.18
C ASN A 78 -6.47 -8.74 -13.60
N SER A 79 -5.87 -7.57 -13.86
CA SER A 79 -4.53 -7.22 -13.38
C SER A 79 -4.47 -6.90 -11.88
N SER A 80 -5.61 -6.63 -11.25
CA SER A 80 -5.72 -6.04 -9.91
C SER A 80 -5.10 -4.65 -9.78
N TRP A 81 -4.66 -4.01 -10.88
CA TRP A 81 -4.03 -2.69 -10.79
C TRP A 81 -5.03 -1.62 -10.39
N GLY A 82 -4.62 -0.78 -9.43
CA GLY A 82 -5.42 0.36 -8.95
C GLY A 82 -6.47 0.00 -7.91
N LEU A 83 -6.61 -1.27 -7.52
CA LEU A 83 -7.50 -1.65 -6.43
C LEU A 83 -7.13 -0.93 -5.12
N ASP A 84 -5.85 -0.77 -4.81
CA ASP A 84 -5.37 0.03 -3.68
C ASP A 84 -5.85 1.49 -3.71
N MET A 85 -5.95 2.11 -4.89
CA MET A 85 -6.52 3.46 -5.07
C MET A 85 -8.04 3.47 -4.90
N ALA A 86 -8.74 2.47 -5.44
CA ALA A 86 -10.18 2.32 -5.21
C ALA A 86 -10.49 2.14 -3.72
N TRP A 87 -9.72 1.30 -3.01
CA TRP A 87 -9.88 1.08 -1.57
C TRP A 87 -9.60 2.35 -0.78
N ARG A 88 -8.57 3.14 -1.15
CA ARG A 88 -8.35 4.48 -0.58
C ARG A 88 -9.60 5.36 -0.74
N GLN A 89 -10.18 5.41 -1.94
CA GLN A 89 -11.33 6.24 -2.22
C GLN A 89 -12.58 5.80 -1.45
N MET A 90 -12.81 4.49 -1.33
CA MET A 90 -13.90 3.92 -0.52
C MET A 90 -13.69 4.20 0.97
N ALA A 91 -12.47 3.99 1.47
CA ALA A 91 -12.10 4.27 2.85
C ALA A 91 -12.34 5.73 3.23
N ALA A 92 -11.92 6.67 2.37
CA ALA A 92 -12.11 8.10 2.61
C ALA A 92 -13.59 8.50 2.68
N ARG A 93 -14.45 7.91 1.84
CA ARG A 93 -15.90 8.19 1.82
C ARG A 93 -16.60 7.73 3.09
N GLU A 94 -16.14 6.65 3.68
CA GLU A 94 -16.75 6.03 4.87
C GLU A 94 -16.02 6.38 6.18
N GLY A 95 -14.99 7.22 6.13
CA GLY A 95 -14.19 7.56 7.32
C GLY A 95 -13.41 6.37 7.90
N ARG A 96 -13.03 5.42 7.05
CA ARG A 96 -12.25 4.23 7.43
C ARG A 96 -10.79 4.61 7.70
N LYS A 97 -10.17 3.90 8.64
CA LYS A 97 -8.78 4.13 9.04
C LYS A 97 -7.82 3.23 8.30
N LEU A 98 -6.85 3.83 7.61
CA LEU A 98 -5.75 3.13 6.94
C LEU A 98 -4.44 3.33 7.70
N ALA A 99 -3.59 2.30 7.75
CA ALA A 99 -2.33 2.38 8.48
C ALA A 99 -1.19 1.52 7.92
N ILE A 100 0.04 1.99 8.15
CA ILE A 100 1.27 1.24 7.91
C ILE A 100 2.00 1.08 9.24
N VAL A 101 2.34 -0.15 9.62
CA VAL A 101 3.00 -0.46 10.90
C VAL A 101 4.51 -0.50 10.70
N ASP A 102 5.23 0.54 11.13
CA ASP A 102 6.70 0.63 11.02
C ASP A 102 7.46 -0.23 12.05
N ALA A 103 6.79 -0.62 13.14
CA ALA A 103 7.31 -1.58 14.13
C ALA A 103 7.35 -3.03 13.61
N ALA A 104 6.61 -3.33 12.54
CA ALA A 104 6.62 -4.60 11.85
C ALA A 104 7.22 -4.41 10.45
N CYS A 105 8.13 -5.29 10.04
CA CYS A 105 8.87 -5.11 8.80
C CYS A 105 8.83 -6.40 7.98
N VAL A 106 8.51 -6.28 6.70
CA VAL A 106 8.52 -7.41 5.75
C VAL A 106 9.40 -7.09 4.55
N LEU A 107 10.07 -8.10 4.01
CA LEU A 107 10.87 -7.97 2.81
C LEU A 107 10.07 -8.45 1.60
N HIS A 108 9.82 -7.57 0.64
CA HIS A 108 9.25 -7.96 -0.66
C HIS A 108 10.40 -8.37 -1.60
N THR A 109 10.46 -9.67 -1.91
CA THR A 109 11.65 -10.33 -2.46
C THR A 109 11.71 -10.34 -3.98
N ARG A 110 10.60 -10.05 -4.68
CA ARG A 110 10.49 -10.10 -6.14
C ARG A 110 10.15 -8.73 -6.72
N ALA A 111 10.58 -8.52 -7.97
CA ALA A 111 10.18 -7.33 -8.71
C ALA A 111 8.70 -7.38 -9.11
N ILE A 112 8.07 -6.20 -9.11
CA ILE A 112 6.67 -5.99 -9.54
C ILE A 112 6.46 -6.49 -10.97
N GLY A 113 5.29 -7.06 -11.25
CA GLY A 113 4.93 -7.52 -12.60
C GLY A 113 5.54 -8.86 -13.01
N LYS A 114 6.28 -9.54 -12.11
CA LYS A 114 6.90 -10.85 -12.37
C LYS A 114 6.20 -12.03 -11.68
N GLY A 115 4.93 -11.87 -11.32
CA GLY A 115 4.07 -12.94 -10.80
C GLY A 115 3.32 -13.68 -11.90
N THR A 116 2.84 -14.89 -11.59
CA THR A 116 2.05 -15.75 -12.51
C THR A 116 0.76 -15.09 -13.01
N LEU A 117 0.23 -14.10 -12.27
CA LEU A 117 -0.92 -13.29 -12.63
C LEU A 117 -0.73 -12.52 -13.95
N TYR A 118 0.51 -12.15 -14.29
CA TYR A 118 0.82 -11.32 -15.47
C TYR A 118 1.15 -12.13 -16.73
N ASN A 119 0.92 -13.45 -16.70
CA ASN A 119 1.03 -14.28 -17.90
C ASN A 119 -0.05 -13.85 -18.92
N ALA A 120 0.34 -13.73 -20.19
CA ALA A 120 -0.54 -13.24 -21.27
C ALA A 120 -1.90 -13.97 -21.39
N GLY A 121 -1.98 -15.23 -20.94
CA GLY A 121 -3.23 -16.01 -20.92
C GLY A 121 -4.30 -15.53 -19.92
N ASN A 122 -3.94 -14.71 -18.94
CA ASN A 122 -4.87 -14.18 -17.93
C ASN A 122 -5.45 -12.80 -18.29
N MET A 123 -4.91 -12.14 -19.31
CA MET A 123 -5.31 -10.78 -19.70
C MET A 123 -6.38 -10.83 -20.80
N LYS A 124 -7.61 -10.38 -20.49
CA LYS A 124 -8.75 -10.39 -21.43
C LYS A 124 -8.73 -9.19 -22.39
N GLY A 125 -7.68 -9.05 -23.19
CA GLY A 125 -7.61 -8.09 -24.28
C GLY A 125 -7.45 -6.61 -23.87
N ARG A 126 -7.24 -6.32 -22.58
CA ARG A 126 -6.78 -5.01 -22.09
C ARG A 126 -5.44 -5.16 -21.40
N THR A 127 -4.60 -4.14 -21.49
CA THR A 127 -3.36 -4.09 -20.71
C THR A 127 -3.65 -3.70 -19.26
N PRO A 128 -2.77 -4.05 -18.29
CA PRO A 128 -2.91 -3.60 -16.90
C PRO A 128 -3.05 -2.08 -16.76
N GLU A 129 -2.39 -1.31 -17.62
CA GLU A 129 -2.46 0.15 -17.63
C GLU A 129 -3.82 0.67 -18.09
N GLU A 130 -4.43 0.04 -19.10
CA GLU A 130 -5.78 0.38 -19.55
C GLU A 130 -6.81 0.08 -18.47
N GLU A 131 -6.67 -1.08 -17.81
CA GLU A 131 -7.50 -1.45 -16.67
C GLU A 131 -7.33 -0.47 -15.49
N TYR A 132 -6.10 -0.07 -15.16
CA TYR A 132 -5.79 0.92 -14.14
C TYR A 132 -6.47 2.26 -14.42
N ARG A 133 -6.29 2.82 -15.64
CA ARG A 133 -6.89 4.11 -16.02
C ARG A 133 -8.42 4.05 -16.00
N ALA A 134 -9.01 2.97 -16.52
CA ALA A 134 -10.46 2.78 -16.50
C ALA A 134 -11.01 2.72 -15.07
N LEU A 135 -10.29 2.05 -14.16
CA LEU A 135 -10.68 1.96 -12.76
C LEU A 135 -10.57 3.31 -12.04
N LEU A 136 -9.47 4.05 -12.23
CA LEU A 136 -9.35 5.40 -11.66
C LEU A 136 -10.49 6.32 -12.12
N ALA A 137 -10.81 6.31 -13.42
CA ALA A 137 -11.91 7.08 -13.98
C ALA A 137 -13.27 6.68 -13.38
N ALA A 138 -13.54 5.37 -13.24
CA ALA A 138 -14.79 4.86 -12.65
C ALA A 138 -14.97 5.28 -11.19
N PHE A 139 -13.88 5.43 -10.43
CA PHE A 139 -13.92 5.89 -9.04
C PHE A 139 -13.84 7.42 -8.89
N GLY A 140 -13.61 8.16 -9.99
CA GLY A 140 -13.43 9.61 -9.99
C GLY A 140 -12.09 10.04 -9.38
N ILE A 141 -11.06 9.20 -9.48
CA ILE A 141 -9.74 9.43 -8.88
C ILE A 141 -8.85 10.16 -9.89
N SER A 142 -8.54 11.42 -9.59
CA SER A 142 -7.59 12.24 -10.35
C SER A 142 -6.26 12.44 -9.61
N ASP A 143 -6.26 12.36 -8.28
CA ASP A 143 -5.07 12.48 -7.45
C ASP A 143 -4.57 11.11 -6.97
N THR A 144 -3.38 10.73 -7.44
CA THR A 144 -2.69 9.49 -7.09
C THR A 144 -1.53 9.71 -6.12
N SER A 145 -1.45 10.89 -5.51
CA SER A 145 -0.54 11.16 -4.39
C SER A 145 -0.92 10.32 -3.17
N ARG A 146 0.06 10.01 -2.31
CA ARG A 146 -0.14 9.21 -1.10
C ARG A 146 0.42 9.96 0.08
N HIS A 147 -0.32 9.97 1.17
CA HIS A 147 -0.01 10.78 2.33
C HIS A 147 -0.02 9.96 3.62
N THR A 148 1.03 10.17 4.41
CA THR A 148 0.97 9.93 5.85
C THR A 148 0.22 11.10 6.48
N LEU A 149 -0.89 10.79 7.13
CA LEU A 149 -1.79 11.73 7.79
C LEU A 149 -1.32 12.02 9.22
N ARG A 150 -0.86 10.96 9.90
CA ARG A 150 -0.37 11.00 11.28
C ARG A 150 0.69 9.91 11.48
N ALA A 151 1.64 10.14 12.38
CA ALA A 151 2.61 9.12 12.78
C ALA A 151 2.73 9.07 14.31
N VAL A 152 3.03 7.88 14.83
CA VAL A 152 3.31 7.66 16.25
C VAL A 152 4.66 6.97 16.39
N ALA A 153 5.52 7.54 17.22
CA ALA A 153 6.84 7.02 17.54
C ALA A 153 6.77 5.79 18.45
N LEU A 154 7.87 5.05 18.57
CA LEU A 154 7.98 3.89 19.48
C LEU A 154 7.75 4.26 20.95
N ASP A 155 8.04 5.51 21.34
CA ASP A 155 7.77 6.04 22.68
C ASP A 155 6.33 6.55 22.87
N GLY A 156 5.46 6.35 21.87
CA GLY A 156 4.05 6.76 21.89
C GLY A 156 3.79 8.22 21.52
N LYS A 157 4.83 9.04 21.31
CA LYS A 157 4.63 10.45 20.93
C LYS A 157 4.14 10.56 19.49
N THR A 158 3.20 11.47 19.28
CA THR A 158 2.73 11.79 17.92
C THR A 158 3.78 12.67 17.22
N VAL A 159 4.10 12.31 15.99
CA VAL A 159 4.97 13.08 15.10
C VAL A 159 4.10 13.84 14.11
N SER A 160 4.30 15.15 14.01
CA SER A 160 3.47 16.05 13.16
C SER A 160 4.25 16.68 12.00
N GLN A 161 5.57 16.60 11.99
CA GLN A 161 6.42 17.23 10.96
C GLN A 161 7.10 16.20 10.06
N GLY A 162 7.34 16.59 8.81
CA GLY A 162 8.10 15.77 7.85
C GLY A 162 7.41 14.45 7.45
N LEU A 163 6.11 14.34 7.69
CA LEU A 163 5.32 13.12 7.46
C LEU A 163 5.32 12.65 6.01
N ASN A 164 5.50 13.54 5.05
CA ASN A 164 5.52 13.20 3.62
C ASN A 164 6.88 13.46 2.97
N ARG A 165 7.95 13.51 3.78
CA ARG A 165 9.31 13.54 3.23
C ARG A 165 9.60 12.21 2.54
N HIS A 166 9.76 12.26 1.22
CA HIS A 166 10.30 11.15 0.45
C HIS A 166 11.63 10.69 1.05
N LEU A 167 11.81 9.38 1.17
CA LEU A 167 13.06 8.79 1.60
C LEU A 167 14.12 9.03 0.52
N ARG A 168 14.91 10.10 0.67
CA ARG A 168 16.06 10.42 -0.18
C ARG A 168 17.25 9.52 0.12
N TRP A 169 17.08 8.20 0.18
CA TRP A 169 18.21 7.29 0.32
C TRP A 169 18.90 7.15 -1.04
N ALA A 170 20.00 7.89 -1.22
CA ALA A 170 20.81 7.99 -2.44
C ALA A 170 21.56 6.71 -2.86
N GLY A 171 21.15 5.51 -2.41
CA GLY A 171 21.96 4.29 -2.57
C GLY A 171 21.23 2.96 -2.79
N LEU A 172 19.95 2.82 -2.42
CA LEU A 172 19.17 1.60 -2.68
C LEU A 172 18.35 1.78 -3.97
N ARG A 173 19.03 1.72 -5.11
CA ARG A 173 18.42 1.71 -6.46
C ARG A 173 17.77 0.35 -6.76
N ARG A 174 16.83 -0.10 -5.93
CA ARG A 174 15.84 -1.12 -6.31
C ARG A 174 14.47 -0.51 -6.52
N THR A 175 14.44 0.75 -6.96
CA THR A 175 13.29 1.30 -7.67
C THR A 175 13.20 0.58 -9.01
N TRP A 176 12.21 -0.30 -9.17
CA TRP A 176 11.74 -0.61 -10.50
C TRP A 176 10.55 0.30 -10.79
N ARG A 177 10.73 1.19 -11.76
CA ARG A 177 9.71 2.12 -12.24
C ARG A 177 8.54 1.31 -12.82
N ALA A 178 7.56 0.96 -12.00
CA ALA A 178 6.19 1.16 -12.46
C ALA A 178 6.05 2.69 -12.60
N TRP A 179 5.65 3.11 -13.80
CA TRP A 179 5.77 4.47 -14.30
C TRP A 179 5.21 5.57 -13.37
N LEU A 180 5.76 6.78 -13.50
CA LEU A 180 5.57 7.96 -12.66
C LEU A 180 4.10 8.42 -12.59
N GLY A 181 3.40 8.10 -11.51
CA GLY A 181 2.17 8.81 -11.11
C GLY A 181 2.42 10.23 -10.59
N THR A 182 3.46 10.92 -11.08
CA THR A 182 3.74 12.35 -10.78
C THR A 182 3.58 13.24 -12.01
N GLU A 183 2.88 12.79 -13.05
CA GLU A 183 2.37 13.73 -14.03
C GLU A 183 1.06 14.30 -13.48
N ARG A 184 1.07 15.60 -13.15
CA ARG A 184 -0.17 16.37 -13.11
C ARG A 184 -0.86 16.08 -14.44
N ILE A 185 -2.04 15.49 -14.37
CA ILE A 185 -2.96 15.48 -15.51
C ILE A 185 -3.19 16.96 -15.81
N GLY A 186 -2.62 17.40 -16.94
CA GLY A 186 -2.73 18.77 -17.44
C GLY A 186 -4.17 19.10 -17.80
#